data_AF-A0A9N9J4J9-F1
#
_entry.id   AF-A0A9N9J4J9-F1
#
_cell.length_a   1.000
_cell.length_b   1.000
_cell.length_c   1.000
_cell.angle_alpha   90.00
_cell.angle_beta   90.00
_cell.angle_gamma   90.00
#
_symmetry.space_group_name_H-M   'P 1'
#
loop_
_entity.id
_entity.type
_entity.pdbx_description
1 polymer ?
#
loop_
_entity_poly.entity_id
_entity_poly.type
_entity_poly.pdbx_seq_one_letter_code
_entity_poly.pdbx_strand_id
1 'polypeptide(L)'
;HKMILEKDHISKSNPSTKLVKGPNIWNVVVIDNIDFKNIVFKYRNIYDVIRQFIYATLRMVFQFELPFSISSLTQENPNPQENLFGQLVFTSEWNDKFDQIIEQLLNKYKKNFGVKEINNEILTIIESKC
;
A
#
# COMPACT_ATOMS: atom_id res chain seq x y z
N HIS A 1 -22.31 -15.24 -0.23
CA HIS A 1 -22.58 -14.65 1.10
C HIS A 1 -21.32 -14.53 1.96
N LYS A 2 -20.64 -15.64 2.34
CA LYS A 2 -19.46 -15.61 3.23
C LYS A 2 -18.24 -14.81 2.70
N MET A 3 -17.92 -14.90 1.40
CA MET A 3 -16.87 -14.06 0.77
C MET A 3 -17.20 -12.56 0.76
N ILE A 4 -18.48 -12.20 0.64
CA ILE A 4 -18.92 -10.80 0.62
C ILE A 4 -18.76 -10.23 2.04
N LEU A 5 -19.16 -11.00 3.05
CA LEU A 5 -18.96 -10.64 4.46
C LEU A 5 -17.48 -10.49 4.85
N GLU A 6 -16.59 -11.32 4.30
CA GLU A 6 -15.15 -11.18 4.54
C GLU A 6 -14.55 -9.98 3.84
N LYS A 7 -14.96 -9.69 2.59
CA LYS A 7 -14.59 -8.45 1.91
C LYS A 7 -15.07 -7.23 2.67
N ASP A 8 -16.29 -7.27 3.22
CA ASP A 8 -16.85 -6.22 4.07
C ASP A 8 -16.11 -6.08 5.40
N HIS A 9 -15.66 -7.18 6.01
CA HIS A 9 -14.87 -7.14 7.24
C HIS A 9 -13.47 -6.57 6.99
N ILE A 10 -12.82 -6.95 5.89
CA ILE A 10 -11.51 -6.43 5.49
C ILE A 10 -11.62 -4.94 5.12
N SER A 11 -12.67 -4.53 4.40
CA SER A 11 -12.87 -3.13 4.02
C SER A 11 -13.20 -2.23 5.21
N LYS A 12 -13.87 -2.76 6.25
CA LYS A 12 -14.17 -2.05 7.50
C LYS A 12 -13.00 -2.03 8.50
N SER A 13 -11.98 -2.87 8.29
CA SER A 13 -10.79 -2.93 9.13
C SER A 13 -9.86 -1.76 8.81
N ASN A 14 -9.82 -0.75 9.69
CA ASN A 14 -8.85 0.34 9.61
C ASN A 14 -7.66 0.08 10.57
N PRO A 15 -6.50 -0.38 10.06
CA PRO A 15 -5.33 -0.70 10.89
C PRO A 15 -4.76 0.53 11.61
N SER A 16 -4.93 1.74 11.06
CA SER A 16 -4.46 2.99 11.69
C SER A 16 -5.12 3.26 13.04
N THR A 17 -6.30 2.67 13.31
CA THR A 17 -6.97 2.79 14.61
C THR A 17 -6.26 2.05 15.74
N LYS A 18 -5.33 1.13 15.41
CA LYS A 18 -4.58 0.33 16.37
C LYS A 18 -3.21 0.92 16.71
N LEU A 19 -2.81 1.99 16.04
CA LEU A 19 -1.51 2.63 16.26
C LEU A 19 -1.52 3.46 17.52
N VAL A 20 -0.41 3.38 18.26
CA VAL A 20 -0.14 4.32 19.36
C VAL A 20 0.13 5.69 18.75
N LYS A 21 -0.47 6.73 19.34
CA LYS A 21 -0.31 8.12 18.90
C LYS A 21 0.37 8.92 20.01
N GLY A 22 1.39 9.67 19.65
CA GLY A 22 2.09 10.55 20.56
C GLY A 22 3.23 11.27 19.84
N PRO A 23 3.65 12.45 20.33
CA PRO A 23 4.72 13.25 19.70
C PRO A 23 6.09 12.55 19.74
N ASN A 24 6.25 11.56 20.62
CA ASN A 24 7.44 10.75 20.79
C ASN A 24 7.32 9.32 20.20
N ILE A 25 6.24 9.01 19.49
CA ILE A 25 6.01 7.68 18.92
C ILE A 25 6.55 7.59 17.50
N TRP A 26 7.65 6.85 17.34
CA TRP A 26 8.35 6.74 16.07
C TRP A 26 7.95 5.47 15.33
N ASN A 27 7.31 5.62 14.17
CA ASN A 27 6.99 4.53 13.25
C ASN A 27 8.23 4.24 12.39
N VAL A 28 9.04 3.26 12.78
CA VAL A 28 10.34 2.99 12.13
C VAL A 28 10.14 2.23 10.82
N VAL A 29 9.21 1.27 10.82
CA VAL A 29 8.93 0.43 9.65
C VAL A 29 7.43 0.19 9.56
N VAL A 30 6.88 0.36 8.36
CA VAL A 30 5.54 -0.07 7.99
C VAL A 30 5.65 -1.15 6.93
N ILE A 31 4.98 -2.27 7.17
CA ILE A 31 4.82 -3.36 6.22
C ILE A 31 3.34 -3.42 5.89
N ASP A 32 3.00 -3.07 4.66
CA ASP A 32 1.63 -3.15 4.15
C ASP A 32 1.51 -4.24 3.08
N ASN A 33 0.32 -4.82 2.96
CA ASN A 33 -0.10 -5.74 1.90
C ASN A 33 0.74 -7.03 1.71
N ILE A 34 1.16 -7.70 2.80
CA ILE A 34 1.70 -9.07 2.68
C ILE A 34 0.55 -10.06 2.50
N ASP A 35 0.44 -10.66 1.32
CA ASP A 35 -0.56 -11.67 1.03
C ASP A 35 -0.09 -13.08 1.42
N PHE A 36 -0.77 -13.67 2.41
CA PHE A 36 -0.62 -15.08 2.75
C PHE A 36 -1.59 -15.91 1.92
N LYS A 37 -1.03 -16.87 1.19
CA LYS A 37 -1.79 -17.98 0.59
C LYS A 37 -1.48 -19.25 1.37
N ASN A 38 -2.35 -19.64 2.29
CA ASN A 38 -2.19 -20.90 3.02
C ASN A 38 -3.13 -21.97 2.47
N ILE A 39 -2.57 -23.16 2.23
CA ILE A 39 -3.29 -24.37 1.80
C ILE A 39 -3.97 -25.05 3.01
N VAL A 40 -3.50 -24.81 4.24
CA VAL A 40 -4.02 -25.48 5.44
C VAL A 40 -3.99 -24.55 6.66
N PHE A 41 -5.16 -24.04 7.06
CA PHE A 41 -5.31 -23.28 8.29
C PHE A 41 -5.37 -24.25 9.49
N LYS A 42 -4.30 -24.36 10.28
CA LYS A 42 -4.24 -25.28 11.44
C LYS A 42 -4.91 -24.75 12.72
N TYR A 43 -5.40 -23.51 12.76
CA TYR A 43 -5.88 -22.89 14.00
C TYR A 43 -7.21 -22.13 13.86
N ARG A 44 -8.25 -22.77 13.29
CA ARG A 44 -9.68 -22.59 13.65
C ARG A 44 -10.55 -23.57 12.85
N ASN A 45 -11.17 -24.51 13.57
CA ASN A 45 -12.23 -25.46 13.19
C ASN A 45 -12.08 -26.24 11.86
N ILE A 46 -11.77 -27.53 12.00
CA ILE A 46 -11.49 -28.57 10.97
C ILE A 46 -12.70 -29.06 10.15
N TYR A 47 -13.90 -28.51 10.36
CA TYR A 47 -15.12 -29.00 9.69
C TYR A 47 -15.59 -28.18 8.48
N ASP A 48 -14.91 -27.08 8.14
CA ASP A 48 -15.29 -26.26 6.97
C ASP A 48 -14.40 -26.57 5.76
N VAL A 49 -14.64 -27.73 5.16
CA VAL A 49 -13.89 -28.34 4.03
C VAL A 49 -14.06 -27.55 2.71
N ILE A 50 -14.75 -26.41 2.71
CA ILE A 50 -15.17 -25.72 1.48
C ILE A 50 -14.09 -24.76 0.95
N ARG A 51 -13.01 -24.48 1.68
CA ARG A 51 -12.01 -23.47 1.28
C ARG A 51 -10.62 -24.06 1.09
N GLN A 52 -10.31 -24.42 -0.15
CA GLN A 52 -8.99 -24.92 -0.56
C GLN A 52 -7.86 -23.89 -0.36
N PHE A 53 -8.17 -22.59 -0.25
CA PHE A 53 -7.21 -21.53 0.02
C PHE A 53 -7.85 -20.41 0.85
N ILE A 54 -7.16 -19.95 1.89
CA ILE A 54 -7.48 -18.70 2.59
C ILE A 54 -6.45 -17.66 2.20
N TYR A 55 -6.94 -16.50 1.77
CA TYR A 55 -6.15 -15.31 1.53
C TYR A 55 -6.26 -14.41 2.75
N ALA A 56 -5.13 -14.10 3.38
CA ALA A 56 -5.08 -13.15 4.48
C ALA A 56 -3.99 -12.13 4.17
N THR A 57 -4.35 -10.85 4.22
CA THR A 57 -3.40 -9.76 4.05
C THR A 57 -2.94 -9.30 5.43
N LEU A 58 -1.63 -9.29 5.65
CA LEU A 58 -1.02 -8.81 6.87
C LEU A 58 -0.52 -7.38 6.68
N ARG A 59 -0.78 -6.57 7.71
CA ARG A 59 -0.29 -5.22 7.87
C ARG A 59 0.37 -5.09 9.24
N MET A 60 1.60 -4.60 9.29
CA MET A 60 2.40 -4.48 10.52
C MET A 60 3.08 -3.11 10.58
N VAL A 61 3.20 -2.55 11.79
CA VAL A 61 3.98 -1.33 12.06
C VAL A 61 4.83 -1.56 13.30
N PHE A 62 6.10 -1.20 13.21
CA PHE A 62 7.03 -1.22 14.33
C PHE A 62 7.13 0.18 14.93
N GLN A 63 6.58 0.34 16.13
CA GLN A 63 6.53 1.61 16.85
C GLN A 63 7.49 1.61 18.05
N PHE A 64 8.24 2.69 18.24
CA PHE A 64 9.09 2.91 19.40
C PHE A 64 8.71 4.21 20.10
N GLU A 65 8.70 4.19 21.42
CA GLU A 65 8.57 5.41 22.22
C GLU A 65 9.95 5.98 22.51
N LEU A 66 10.18 7.21 22.05
CA LEU A 66 11.42 7.94 22.31
C LEU A 66 11.32 8.75 23.61
N PRO A 67 12.45 9.04 24.27
CA PRO A 67 12.48 9.88 25.47
C PRO A 67 12.26 11.37 25.17
N PHE A 68 12.15 11.76 23.90
CA PHE A 68 11.94 13.12 23.42
C PHE A 68 11.03 13.12 22.19
N SER A 69 10.51 14.29 21.82
CA SER A 69 9.63 14.46 20.65
C SER A 69 10.37 14.19 19.34
N ILE A 70 9.74 13.53 18.37
CA ILE A 70 10.34 13.29 17.05
C ILE A 70 10.61 14.60 16.32
N SER A 71 9.79 15.63 16.57
CA SER A 71 10.00 16.97 16.01
C SER A 71 11.34 17.61 16.43
N SER A 72 12.05 17.06 17.43
CA SER A 72 13.41 17.51 17.75
C SER A 72 14.49 16.84 16.87
N LEU A 73 14.16 15.75 16.17
CA LEU A 73 15.07 15.04 15.26
C LEU A 73 14.98 15.56 13.82
N THR A 74 13.82 16.07 13.41
CA THR A 74 13.57 16.57 12.06
C THR A 74 12.96 17.97 12.10
N GLN A 75 13.48 18.90 11.28
CA GLN A 75 12.86 20.23 11.11
C GLN A 75 11.53 20.16 10.35
N GLU A 76 11.35 19.10 9.56
CA GLU A 76 10.06 18.73 8.99
C GLU A 76 9.22 18.09 10.08
N ASN A 77 8.02 18.63 10.30
CA ASN A 77 6.97 17.94 11.04
C ASN A 77 6.72 16.64 10.27
N PRO A 78 7.17 15.46 10.74
CA PRO A 78 6.85 14.22 10.03
C PRO A 78 5.35 14.10 10.22
N ASN A 79 4.61 14.42 9.16
CA ASN A 79 3.20 14.69 9.22
C ASN A 79 2.53 13.49 9.91
N PRO A 80 2.00 13.63 11.15
CA PRO A 80 1.53 12.49 11.94
C PRO A 80 0.30 11.77 11.34
N GLN A 81 -0.15 12.25 10.17
CA GLN A 81 -1.31 11.83 9.43
C GLN A 81 -0.98 11.34 8.02
N GLU A 82 0.28 11.09 7.67
CA GLU A 82 0.52 10.28 6.47
C GLU A 82 -0.20 8.95 6.66
N ASN A 83 -0.97 8.58 5.63
CA ASN A 83 -1.64 7.29 5.57
C ASN A 83 -0.54 6.21 5.55
N LEU A 84 -0.13 5.76 6.74
CA LEU A 84 0.91 4.73 6.93
C LEU A 84 0.56 3.45 6.15
N PHE A 85 -0.73 3.22 5.94
CA PHE A 85 -1.25 2.12 5.14
C PHE A 85 -1.99 2.67 3.93
N GLY A 86 -1.94 1.93 2.83
CA GLY A 86 -2.59 2.31 1.57
C GLY A 86 -1.69 3.13 0.66
N GLN A 87 -2.31 3.83 -0.28
CA GLN A 87 -1.61 4.56 -1.33
C GLN A 87 -0.99 5.85 -0.76
N LEU A 88 0.33 5.96 -0.89
CA LEU A 88 1.06 7.18 -0.56
C LEU A 88 0.80 8.26 -1.63
N VAL A 89 0.92 9.54 -1.25
CA VAL A 89 0.79 10.68 -2.18
C VAL A 89 1.78 10.53 -3.35
N PHE A 90 3.02 10.14 -3.05
CA PHE A 90 4.01 9.82 -4.07
C PHE A 90 3.51 8.74 -5.05
N THR A 91 2.87 7.68 -4.54
CA THR A 91 2.32 6.61 -5.37
C THR A 91 1.13 7.09 -6.21
N SER A 92 0.25 7.94 -5.68
CA SER A 92 -0.84 8.53 -6.48
C SER A 92 -0.31 9.42 -7.59
N GLU A 93 0.66 10.29 -7.29
CA GLU A 93 1.28 11.14 -8.31
C GLU A 93 1.96 10.35 -9.42
N TRP A 94 2.53 9.19 -9.09
CA TRP A 94 3.10 8.30 -10.10
C TRP A 94 2.03 7.59 -10.91
N ASN A 95 0.95 7.11 -10.28
CA ASN A 95 -0.16 6.49 -11.00
C ASN A 95 -0.80 7.48 -11.98
N ASP A 96 -1.04 8.72 -11.57
CA ASP A 96 -1.58 9.77 -12.46
C ASP A 96 -0.68 10.00 -13.67
N LYS A 97 0.65 9.95 -13.50
CA LYS A 97 1.60 10.04 -14.62
C LYS A 97 1.53 8.82 -15.53
N PHE A 98 1.44 7.61 -14.97
CA PHE A 98 1.27 6.42 -15.78
C PHE A 98 -0.02 6.49 -16.61
N ASP A 99 -1.12 6.94 -16.01
CA ASP A 99 -2.38 7.13 -16.73
C ASP A 99 -2.22 8.13 -17.87
N GLN A 100 -1.57 9.27 -17.64
CA GLN A 100 -1.27 10.25 -18.68
C GLN A 100 -0.40 9.68 -19.82
N ILE A 101 0.64 8.89 -19.51
CA ILE A 101 1.47 8.23 -20.51
C ILE A 101 0.60 7.30 -21.38
N ILE A 102 -0.24 6.49 -20.74
CA ILE A 102 -1.12 5.57 -21.45
C ILE A 102 -2.12 6.32 -22.32
N GLU A 103 -2.72 7.40 -21.84
CA GLU A 103 -3.61 8.25 -22.63
C GLU A 103 -2.91 8.88 -23.84
N GLN A 104 -1.69 9.39 -23.66
CA GLN A 104 -0.90 9.95 -24.77
C GLN A 104 -0.56 8.90 -25.82
N LEU A 105 -0.15 7.70 -25.40
CA LEU A 105 0.15 6.59 -26.30
C LEU A 105 -1.12 6.08 -26.99
N LEU A 106 -2.24 6.02 -26.29
CA LEU A 106 -3.55 5.72 -26.88
C LEU A 106 -3.95 6.75 -27.95
N ASN A 107 -3.74 8.04 -27.70
CA ASN A 107 -4.04 9.07 -28.67
C ASN A 107 -3.10 9.02 -29.88
N LYS A 108 -1.82 8.72 -29.67
CA LYS A 108 -0.78 8.71 -30.72
C LYS A 108 -0.81 7.46 -31.58
N TYR A 109 -0.99 6.29 -30.97
CA TYR A 109 -0.87 4.99 -31.62
C TYR A 109 -2.17 4.17 -31.61
N LYS A 110 -3.27 4.72 -31.08
CA LYS A 110 -4.52 3.98 -30.83
C LYS A 110 -4.24 2.79 -29.92
N LYS A 111 -4.18 1.58 -30.46
CA LYS A 111 -3.85 0.36 -29.69
C LYS A 111 -2.58 -0.32 -30.19
N ASN A 112 -1.83 0.34 -31.07
CA ASN A 112 -0.64 -0.21 -31.72
C ASN A 112 0.64 0.27 -31.03
N PHE A 113 0.69 0.15 -29.70
CA PHE A 113 1.89 0.38 -28.90
C PHE A 113 2.07 -0.78 -27.93
N GLY A 114 3.30 -1.03 -27.53
CA GLY A 114 3.65 -2.08 -26.60
C GLY A 114 4.57 -1.59 -25.50
N VAL A 115 5.23 -2.55 -24.85
CA VAL A 115 6.10 -2.30 -23.69
C VAL A 115 7.26 -1.36 -24.05
N LYS A 116 7.74 -1.38 -25.29
CA LYS A 116 8.87 -0.56 -25.74
C LYS A 116 8.53 0.94 -25.71
N GLU A 117 7.39 1.31 -26.27
CA GLU A 117 6.93 2.70 -26.32
C GLU A 117 6.62 3.21 -24.90
N ILE A 118 5.99 2.37 -24.08
CA ILE A 118 5.73 2.68 -22.66
C ILE A 118 7.03 2.97 -21.91
N ASN A 119 8.03 2.09 -22.03
CA ASN A 119 9.31 2.27 -21.34
C ASN A 119 10.05 3.55 -21.76
N ASN A 120 10.01 3.90 -23.05
CA ASN A 120 10.66 5.12 -23.55
C ASN A 120 10.04 6.40 -22.94
N GLU A 121 8.71 6.46 -22.85
CA GLU A 121 8.03 7.61 -22.24
C GLU A 121 8.30 7.69 -20.73
N ILE A 122 8.30 6.55 -20.03
CA ILE A 122 8.68 6.48 -18.60
C ILE A 122 10.09 7.01 -18.38
N LEU A 123 11.06 6.58 -19.20
CA LEU A 123 12.45 7.01 -19.09
C LEU A 123 12.59 8.53 -19.30
N THR A 124 11.85 9.09 -20.25
CA THR A 124 11.87 10.55 -20.52
C THR A 124 11.40 11.34 -19.29
N ILE A 125 10.37 10.84 -18.58
CA ILE A 125 9.87 11.48 -17.35
C ILE A 125 10.86 11.36 -16.20
N ILE A 126 11.56 10.24 -16.07
CA ILE A 126 12.59 10.04 -15.05
C ILE A 126 13.78 10.96 -15.33
N GLU A 127 14.27 11.00 -16.57
CA GLU A 127 15.43 11.80 -16.98
C GLU A 127 15.17 13.30 -16.92
N SER A 128 13.94 13.77 -17.18
CA SER A 128 13.59 15.19 -17.04
C SER A 128 13.57 15.73 -15.60
N LYS A 129 13.66 14.84 -14.60
CA LYS A 129 13.67 15.18 -13.17
C LYS A 129 15.05 15.05 -12.51
N CYS A 130 16.05 14.54 -13.22
CA CYS A 130 17.45 14.46 -12.78
C CYS A 130 18.27 15.61 -13.39
#